data_AF-A0A1H8AWM2-F1
#
_entry.id   AF-A0A1H8AWM2-F1
#
_cell.length_a   1.000
_cell.length_b   1.000
_cell.length_c   1.000
_cell.angle_alpha   90.00
_cell.angle_beta   90.00
_cell.angle_gamma   90.00
#
_symmetry.space_group_name_H-M   'P 1'
#
loop_
_entity.id
_entity.type
_entity.pdbx_description
1 polymer ?
#
loop_
_entity_poly.entity_id
_entity_poly.type
_entity_poly.pdbx_seq_one_letter_code
_entity_poly.pdbx_strand_id
1 'polypeptide(L)'
;MSAFRISGFSGLVPRLAKHLLSSNQAQTATNCNLAAGDLRPRNAPLLVFSPQIDGEIQSMFRMEKDGSEKWLVWSRDVDVARSPVAGDTLQRFYYTGDGEPRTSNFEMATAGANAYPSTCYVLGVTPPVSEPLVIASGGSGAVTSRAYVYTFVTQWGEESQPSPASIVTSGKIDATWMISNLDSAPPNSGTVTAVSRNSPVAGQMEISLDTVFGLRPHEEIQFESVSGMTDLKVNSF
;
A
#
# COMPACT_ATOMS: atom_id res chain seq x y z
N MET A 1 -23.58 -61.78 -30.21
CA MET A 1 -23.64 -60.31 -30.33
C MET A 1 -22.75 -59.75 -29.23
N SER A 2 -21.56 -59.23 -29.57
CA SER A 2 -20.63 -58.70 -28.57
C SER A 2 -21.06 -57.29 -28.16
N ALA A 3 -21.52 -57.14 -26.91
CA ALA A 3 -21.86 -55.85 -26.35
C ALA A 3 -20.64 -55.25 -25.64
N PHE A 4 -20.23 -54.05 -26.04
CA PHE A 4 -19.21 -53.28 -25.33
C PHE A 4 -19.88 -52.58 -24.14
N ARG A 5 -19.53 -52.98 -22.91
CA ARG A 5 -20.10 -52.41 -21.67
C ARG A 5 -19.02 -51.66 -20.92
N ILE A 6 -19.23 -50.36 -20.69
CA ILE A 6 -18.42 -49.54 -19.79
C ILE A 6 -19.12 -49.55 -18.42
N SER A 7 -18.45 -50.06 -17.38
CA SER A 7 -19.06 -50.32 -16.07
C SER A 7 -18.90 -49.17 -15.07
N GLY A 8 -18.72 -47.94 -15.57
CA GLY A 8 -18.40 -46.74 -14.78
C GLY A 8 -16.92 -46.38 -14.82
N PHE A 9 -16.55 -45.30 -14.13
CA PHE A 9 -15.17 -44.78 -14.05
C PHE A 9 -14.72 -44.66 -12.59
N SER A 10 -13.52 -45.14 -12.25
CA SER A 10 -13.00 -45.19 -10.87
C SER A 10 -11.64 -44.49 -10.65
N GLY A 11 -11.14 -43.76 -11.64
CA GLY A 11 -9.96 -42.90 -11.50
C GLY A 11 -8.61 -43.58 -11.68
N LEU A 12 -7.56 -42.83 -11.33
CA LEU A 12 -6.17 -43.19 -11.55
C LEU A 12 -5.70 -44.24 -10.52
N VAL A 13 -5.09 -45.33 -10.99
CA VAL A 13 -4.44 -46.34 -10.14
C VAL A 13 -2.93 -46.38 -10.45
N PRO A 14 -2.07 -45.71 -9.67
CA PRO A 14 -0.68 -45.45 -10.07
C PRO A 14 0.25 -46.66 -9.94
N ARG A 15 -0.09 -47.60 -9.05
CA ARG A 15 0.77 -48.74 -8.69
C ARG A 15 0.58 -49.96 -9.59
N LEU A 16 -0.42 -49.94 -10.45
CA LEU A 16 -0.80 -51.10 -11.26
C LEU A 16 -0.24 -50.95 -12.68
N ALA A 17 0.34 -52.03 -13.22
CA ALA A 17 0.77 -52.04 -14.61
C ALA A 17 -0.44 -51.93 -15.55
N LYS A 18 -0.25 -51.32 -16.73
CA LYS A 18 -1.33 -51.02 -17.71
C LYS A 18 -2.25 -52.19 -18.01
N HIS A 19 -1.69 -53.39 -18.10
CA HIS A 19 -2.40 -54.60 -18.49
C HIS A 19 -3.15 -55.28 -17.33
N LEU A 20 -2.92 -54.84 -16.09
CA LEU A 20 -3.61 -55.36 -14.91
C LEU A 20 -4.81 -54.49 -14.51
N LEU A 21 -4.99 -53.32 -15.14
CA LEU A 21 -6.06 -52.39 -14.78
C LEU A 21 -7.43 -52.98 -15.10
N SER A 22 -8.35 -52.81 -14.15
CA SER A 22 -9.76 -53.11 -14.39
C SER A 22 -10.34 -52.18 -15.45
N SER A 23 -11.41 -52.60 -16.12
CA SER A 23 -12.02 -51.85 -17.24
C SER A 23 -12.55 -50.46 -16.88
N ASN A 24 -12.71 -50.14 -15.59
CA ASN A 24 -13.15 -48.84 -15.07
C ASN A 24 -12.00 -47.97 -14.51
N GLN A 25 -10.75 -48.47 -14.51
CA GLN A 25 -9.59 -47.78 -13.96
C GLN A 25 -8.76 -47.11 -15.05
N ALA A 26 -8.05 -46.04 -14.69
CA ALA A 26 -7.20 -45.28 -15.59
C ALA A 26 -5.73 -45.29 -15.17
N GLN A 27 -4.82 -45.19 -16.15
CA GLN A 27 -3.41 -44.85 -15.87
C GLN A 27 -3.24 -43.35 -15.61
N THR A 28 -4.05 -42.51 -16.26
CA THR A 28 -4.01 -41.06 -16.15
C THR A 28 -5.44 -40.55 -16.05
N ALA A 29 -5.73 -39.72 -15.04
CA ALA A 29 -7.00 -39.05 -14.86
C ALA A 29 -6.72 -37.58 -14.54
N THR A 30 -6.84 -36.71 -15.54
CA THR A 30 -6.58 -35.27 -15.43
C THR A 30 -7.85 -34.48 -15.69
N ASN A 31 -8.10 -33.44 -14.88
CA ASN A 31 -9.25 -32.54 -15.02
C ASN A 31 -10.61 -33.26 -15.14
N CYS A 32 -10.80 -34.38 -14.44
CA CYS A 32 -12.09 -35.07 -14.37
C CYS A 32 -12.56 -35.24 -12.92
N ASN A 33 -13.89 -35.26 -12.74
CA ASN A 33 -14.58 -35.62 -11.52
C ASN A 33 -15.28 -36.97 -11.74
N LEU A 34 -14.96 -37.94 -10.88
CA LEU A 34 -15.40 -39.32 -10.99
C LEU A 34 -16.22 -39.77 -9.77
N ALA A 35 -16.63 -38.83 -8.90
CA ALA A 35 -17.26 -39.12 -7.61
C ALA A 35 -18.61 -39.84 -7.73
N ALA A 36 -19.33 -39.66 -8.83
CA ALA A 36 -20.62 -40.31 -9.08
C ALA A 36 -20.51 -41.54 -10.01
N GLY A 37 -19.30 -42.01 -10.30
CA GLY A 37 -19.05 -43.15 -11.19
C GLY A 37 -19.21 -42.83 -12.69
N ASP A 38 -19.55 -41.59 -13.04
CA ASP A 38 -19.56 -41.04 -14.39
C ASP A 38 -18.29 -40.20 -14.67
N LEU A 39 -18.04 -39.91 -15.95
CA LEU A 39 -16.92 -39.06 -16.36
C LEU A 39 -17.41 -37.62 -16.52
N ARG A 40 -17.15 -36.77 -15.53
CA ARG A 40 -17.45 -35.32 -15.63
C ARG A 40 -16.18 -34.50 -15.84
N PRO A 41 -16.15 -33.56 -16.79
CA PRO A 41 -15.02 -32.65 -16.93
C PRO A 41 -14.97 -31.69 -15.74
N ARG A 42 -13.76 -31.28 -15.36
CA ARG A 42 -13.53 -30.06 -14.60
C ARG A 42 -13.21 -28.95 -15.59
N ASN A 43 -13.80 -27.79 -15.36
CA ASN A 43 -13.44 -26.60 -16.11
C ASN A 43 -11.96 -26.28 -15.88
N ALA A 44 -11.26 -25.94 -16.95
CA ALA A 44 -9.89 -25.46 -16.84
C ALA A 44 -9.89 -24.13 -16.04
N PRO A 45 -8.80 -23.83 -15.32
CA PRO A 45 -8.62 -22.50 -14.74
C PRO A 45 -8.76 -21.44 -15.84
N LEU A 46 -9.57 -20.42 -15.56
CA LEU A 46 -9.68 -19.25 -16.42
C LEU A 46 -8.54 -18.29 -16.06
N LEU A 47 -7.81 -17.80 -17.06
CA LEU A 47 -6.88 -16.69 -16.84
C LEU A 47 -7.70 -15.42 -16.57
N VAL A 48 -7.73 -15.00 -15.30
CA VAL A 48 -8.46 -13.80 -14.86
C VAL A 48 -7.58 -12.56 -14.94
N PHE A 49 -6.28 -12.71 -14.68
CA PHE A 49 -5.35 -11.60 -14.62
C PHE A 49 -3.93 -12.08 -14.96
N SER A 50 -3.22 -11.28 -15.76
CA SER A 50 -1.81 -11.47 -16.07
C SER A 50 -1.05 -10.22 -15.64
N PRO A 51 -0.44 -10.21 -14.45
CA PRO A 51 0.34 -9.07 -13.96
C PRO A 51 1.46 -8.69 -14.93
N GLN A 52 1.73 -7.39 -15.04
CA GLN A 52 2.84 -6.85 -15.81
C GLN A 52 3.73 -6.08 -14.83
N ILE A 53 4.67 -6.78 -14.21
CA ILE A 53 5.70 -6.19 -13.34
C ILE A 53 7.07 -6.65 -13.86
N ASP A 54 8.10 -5.88 -13.56
CA ASP A 54 9.47 -6.32 -13.78
C ASP A 54 9.89 -7.28 -12.65
N GLY A 55 10.47 -8.41 -13.04
CA GLY A 55 10.97 -9.43 -12.11
C GLY A 55 9.98 -10.56 -11.80
N GLU A 56 10.39 -11.44 -10.88
CA GLU A 56 9.57 -12.57 -10.43
C GLU A 56 8.54 -12.09 -9.40
N ILE A 57 7.29 -12.51 -9.57
CA ILE A 57 6.20 -12.17 -8.65
C ILE A 57 6.31 -13.05 -7.42
N GLN A 58 6.49 -12.42 -6.25
CA GLN A 58 6.59 -13.12 -4.97
C GLN A 58 5.28 -13.04 -4.17
N SER A 59 4.63 -11.87 -4.17
CA SER A 59 3.37 -11.66 -3.45
C SER A 59 2.32 -11.00 -4.34
N MET A 60 1.06 -11.39 -4.13
CA MET A 60 -0.07 -10.86 -4.89
C MET A 60 -1.31 -10.78 -3.98
N PHE A 61 -2.07 -9.68 -4.09
CA PHE A 61 -3.25 -9.43 -3.27
C PHE A 61 -4.44 -8.99 -4.13
N ARG A 62 -5.60 -9.63 -3.92
CA ARG A 62 -6.83 -9.31 -4.64
C ARG A 62 -7.64 -8.23 -3.91
N MET A 63 -8.00 -7.18 -4.63
CA MET A 63 -8.97 -6.17 -4.22
C MET A 63 -10.23 -6.24 -5.08
N GLU A 64 -11.34 -5.84 -4.49
CA GLU A 64 -12.64 -5.78 -5.16
C GLU A 64 -13.41 -4.58 -4.64
N LYS A 65 -13.96 -3.79 -5.57
CA LYS A 65 -14.82 -2.65 -5.26
C LYS A 65 -15.86 -2.52 -6.37
N ASP A 66 -17.15 -2.43 -6.02
CA ASP A 66 -18.25 -2.24 -6.96
C ASP A 66 -18.24 -3.22 -8.15
N GLY A 67 -17.89 -4.49 -7.90
CA GLY A 67 -17.78 -5.53 -8.92
C GLY A 67 -16.53 -5.44 -9.83
N SER A 68 -15.66 -4.45 -9.60
CA SER A 68 -14.36 -4.34 -10.27
C SER A 68 -13.29 -5.04 -9.43
N GLU A 69 -12.70 -6.09 -10.01
CA GLU A 69 -11.57 -6.82 -9.41
C GLU A 69 -10.24 -6.23 -9.90
N LYS A 70 -9.32 -6.02 -8.96
CA LYS A 70 -7.96 -5.55 -9.23
C LYS A 70 -6.97 -6.36 -8.40
N TRP A 71 -5.79 -6.59 -8.96
CA TRP A 71 -4.74 -7.36 -8.32
C TRP A 71 -3.53 -6.47 -8.08
N LEU A 72 -3.12 -6.39 -6.82
CA LEU A 72 -1.87 -5.78 -6.40
C LEU A 72 -0.77 -6.84 -6.43
N VAL A 73 0.43 -6.47 -6.84
CA VAL A 73 1.49 -7.41 -7.20
C VAL A 73 2.84 -6.82 -6.82
N TRP A 74 3.69 -7.63 -6.19
CA TRP A 74 5.04 -7.24 -5.79
C TRP A 74 6.06 -8.29 -6.19
N SER A 75 7.27 -7.84 -6.52
CA SER A 75 8.45 -8.70 -6.72
C SER A 75 9.19 -9.02 -5.42
N ARG A 76 8.58 -8.68 -4.29
CA ARG A 76 9.08 -8.83 -2.91
C ARG A 76 8.03 -9.56 -2.07
N ASP A 77 8.47 -10.15 -0.97
CA ASP A 77 7.59 -10.73 0.03
C ASP A 77 6.84 -9.62 0.78
N VAL A 78 5.57 -9.45 0.44
CA VAL A 78 4.70 -8.41 0.99
C VAL A 78 3.49 -9.03 1.68
N ASP A 79 3.27 -8.57 2.91
CA ASP A 79 2.09 -8.87 3.71
C ASP A 79 1.08 -7.73 3.61
N VAL A 80 -0.17 -8.07 3.32
CA VAL A 80 -1.28 -7.10 3.17
C VAL A 80 -2.40 -7.40 4.16
N ALA A 81 -2.81 -6.38 4.91
CA ALA A 81 -3.96 -6.41 5.80
C ALA A 81 -5.06 -5.45 5.32
N ARG A 82 -6.31 -5.92 5.29
CA ARG A 82 -7.46 -5.05 5.02
C ARG A 82 -7.74 -4.14 6.21
N SER A 83 -8.35 -3.00 5.93
CA SER A 83 -8.85 -2.10 6.98
C SER A 83 -9.81 -2.83 7.92
N PRO A 84 -9.62 -2.71 9.24
CA PRO A 84 -10.54 -3.33 10.22
C PRO A 84 -11.85 -2.54 10.38
N VAL A 85 -11.97 -1.37 9.74
CA VAL A 85 -13.14 -0.51 9.85
C VAL A 85 -14.33 -1.13 9.13
N ALA A 86 -15.40 -1.41 9.86
CA ALA A 86 -16.63 -1.93 9.29
C ALA A 86 -17.27 -0.89 8.35
N GLY A 87 -17.75 -1.34 7.19
CA GLY A 87 -18.40 -0.46 6.20
C GLY A 87 -17.43 0.43 5.42
N ASP A 88 -16.14 0.09 5.38
CA ASP A 88 -15.17 0.80 4.56
C ASP A 88 -15.48 0.67 3.05
N THR A 89 -16.02 1.75 2.48
CA THR A 89 -16.35 1.86 1.05
C THR A 89 -15.13 2.19 0.19
N LEU A 90 -14.02 2.62 0.79
CA LEU A 90 -12.79 2.95 0.08
C LEU A 90 -11.91 1.71 -0.17
N GLN A 91 -12.21 0.60 0.52
CA GLN A 91 -11.40 -0.62 0.52
C GLN A 91 -9.96 -0.31 0.90
N ARG A 92 -9.77 0.34 2.06
CA ARG A 92 -8.44 0.67 2.57
C ARG A 92 -7.70 -0.60 2.97
N PHE A 93 -6.39 -0.59 2.75
CA PHE A 93 -5.50 -1.67 3.12
C PHE A 93 -4.15 -1.12 3.56
N TYR A 94 -3.46 -1.92 4.36
CA TYR A 94 -2.14 -1.65 4.90
C TYR A 94 -1.20 -2.76 4.47
N TYR A 95 0.06 -2.44 4.21
CA TYR A 95 1.02 -3.45 3.80
C TYR A 95 2.44 -3.13 4.27
N THR A 96 3.23 -4.19 4.40
CA THR A 96 4.64 -4.18 4.80
C THR A 96 5.43 -5.15 3.96
N GLY A 97 6.75 -4.97 3.85
CA GLY A 97 7.63 -5.85 3.06
C GLY A 97 8.15 -5.21 1.76
N ASP A 98 7.64 -4.03 1.41
CA ASP A 98 8.10 -3.20 0.30
C ASP A 98 8.48 -1.81 0.81
N GLY A 99 9.48 -1.75 1.71
CA GLY A 99 9.92 -0.53 2.38
C GLY A 99 9.20 -0.28 3.71
N GLU A 100 8.96 1.00 4.02
CA GLU A 100 8.23 1.43 5.21
C GLU A 100 6.77 0.91 5.21
N PRO A 101 6.14 0.76 6.40
CA PRO A 101 4.73 0.41 6.46
C PRO A 101 3.88 1.43 5.69
N ARG A 102 3.07 0.96 4.75
CA ARG A 102 2.33 1.79 3.81
C ARG A 102 0.83 1.53 3.90
N THR A 103 0.05 2.53 3.49
CA THR A 103 -1.40 2.49 3.40
C THR A 103 -1.86 3.00 2.05
N SER A 104 -2.91 2.40 1.50
CA SER A 104 -3.57 2.87 0.28
C SER A 104 -5.03 2.43 0.26
N ASN A 105 -5.77 2.89 -0.73
CA ASN A 105 -7.16 2.52 -0.98
C ASN A 105 -7.32 2.07 -2.44
N PHE A 106 -8.51 1.57 -2.80
CA PHE A 106 -8.73 1.03 -4.15
C PHE A 106 -8.39 2.03 -5.26
N GLU A 107 -8.89 3.27 -5.14
CA GLU A 107 -8.69 4.30 -6.17
C GLU A 107 -7.21 4.69 -6.29
N MET A 108 -6.54 4.96 -5.18
CA MET A 108 -5.13 5.34 -5.15
C MET A 108 -4.22 4.22 -5.64
N ALA A 109 -4.46 2.98 -5.19
CA ALA A 109 -3.67 1.84 -5.60
C ALA A 109 -3.83 1.58 -7.10
N THR A 110 -4.99 1.91 -7.69
CA THR A 110 -5.32 1.56 -9.09
C THR A 110 -5.33 2.74 -10.06
N ALA A 111 -4.89 3.92 -9.63
CA ALA A 111 -4.86 5.14 -10.44
C ALA A 111 -3.86 5.10 -11.60
N GLY A 112 -2.72 4.42 -11.43
CA GLY A 112 -1.65 4.31 -12.42
C GLY A 112 -1.91 3.28 -13.52
N ALA A 113 -1.05 3.28 -14.54
CA ALA A 113 -1.14 2.34 -15.66
C ALA A 113 -0.30 1.08 -15.42
N ASN A 114 -0.96 -0.03 -15.06
CA ASN A 114 -0.39 -1.36 -14.80
C ASN A 114 0.61 -1.40 -13.62
N ALA A 115 0.80 -2.58 -13.01
CA ALA A 115 1.54 -2.80 -11.75
C ALA A 115 0.98 -2.01 -10.53
N TYR A 116 0.00 -2.58 -9.84
CA TYR A 116 -0.56 -1.98 -8.62
C TYR A 116 0.14 -2.53 -7.37
N PRO A 117 0.24 -1.75 -6.26
CA PRO A 117 -0.31 -0.42 -6.07
C PRO A 117 0.55 0.68 -6.70
N SER A 118 -0.11 1.65 -7.35
CA SER A 118 0.53 2.78 -8.02
C SER A 118 0.77 3.99 -7.11
N THR A 119 -0.15 4.26 -6.17
CA THR A 119 -0.01 5.31 -5.17
C THR A 119 -0.23 4.75 -3.77
N CYS A 120 0.60 5.19 -2.84
CA CYS A 120 0.50 4.86 -1.42
C CYS A 120 0.94 6.04 -0.56
N TYR A 121 0.59 5.98 0.73
CA TYR A 121 1.14 6.84 1.76
C TYR A 121 1.87 5.99 2.80
N VAL A 122 2.87 6.58 3.45
CA VAL A 122 3.46 5.99 4.65
C VAL A 122 2.41 5.93 5.75
N LEU A 123 2.42 4.86 6.54
CA LEU A 123 1.49 4.67 7.63
C LEU A 123 1.84 5.61 8.79
N GLY A 124 0.86 6.40 9.21
CA GLY A 124 0.98 7.38 10.28
C GLY A 124 1.09 8.81 9.77
N VAL A 125 0.79 9.77 10.65
CA VAL A 125 0.86 11.21 10.35
C VAL A 125 1.84 11.84 11.32
N THR A 126 2.84 12.53 10.79
CA THR A 126 3.82 13.26 11.60
C THR A 126 3.14 14.37 12.38
N PRO A 127 3.45 14.60 13.67
CA PRO A 127 2.93 15.74 14.40
C PRO A 127 3.51 17.08 13.89
N PRO A 128 2.76 18.19 14.03
CA PRO A 128 3.35 19.51 13.94
C PRO A 128 4.40 19.72 15.04
N VAL A 129 5.47 20.45 14.71
CA VAL A 129 6.60 20.71 15.61
C VAL A 129 6.58 22.12 16.19
N SER A 130 5.96 23.07 15.50
CA SER A 130 5.87 24.46 15.94
C SER A 130 4.66 24.69 16.83
N GLU A 131 4.84 25.44 17.93
CA GLU A 131 3.72 25.95 18.72
C GLU A 131 2.94 27.02 17.94
N PRO A 132 1.59 27.02 18.02
CA PRO A 132 0.80 28.04 17.35
C PRO A 132 0.97 29.39 18.06
N LEU A 133 1.08 30.46 17.27
CA LEU A 133 1.09 31.83 17.78
C LEU A 133 -0.34 32.32 17.99
N VAL A 134 -0.64 32.83 19.19
CA VAL A 134 -1.99 33.26 19.57
C VAL A 134 -2.01 34.71 19.99
N ILE A 135 -2.76 35.54 19.26
CA ILE A 135 -2.94 36.96 19.54
C ILE A 135 -4.42 37.24 19.76
N ALA A 136 -4.78 37.73 20.95
CA ALA A 136 -6.12 38.20 21.25
C ALA A 136 -6.23 39.71 21.00
N SER A 137 -7.29 40.15 20.31
CA SER A 137 -7.54 41.56 20.05
C SER A 137 -9.02 41.91 20.17
N GLY A 138 -9.31 43.10 20.73
CA GLY A 138 -10.67 43.61 20.94
C GLY A 138 -11.44 42.94 22.08
N GLY A 139 -12.76 43.11 22.05
CA GLY A 139 -13.70 42.58 23.05
C GLY A 139 -13.91 43.49 24.26
N SER A 140 -14.99 43.23 24.99
CA SER A 140 -15.43 44.01 26.16
C SER A 140 -15.74 43.16 27.39
N GLY A 141 -15.82 41.84 27.23
CA GLY A 141 -16.24 40.91 28.28
C GLY A 141 -15.19 40.64 29.37
N ALA A 142 -15.41 39.56 30.10
CA ALA A 142 -14.47 39.08 31.10
C ALA A 142 -13.15 38.63 30.46
N VAL A 143 -12.06 38.74 31.22
CA VAL A 143 -10.76 38.20 30.79
C VAL A 143 -10.78 36.68 30.95
N THR A 144 -10.30 35.98 29.92
CA THR A 144 -10.10 34.53 29.90
C THR A 144 -8.69 34.23 29.39
N SER A 145 -8.14 33.09 29.82
CA SER A 145 -6.84 32.61 29.39
C SER A 145 -7.03 31.35 28.55
N ARG A 146 -6.40 31.31 27.38
CA ARG A 146 -6.50 30.18 26.44
C ARG A 146 -5.11 29.72 26.01
N ALA A 147 -4.99 28.42 25.77
CA ALA A 147 -3.89 27.81 25.05
C ALA A 147 -4.49 26.95 23.93
N TYR A 148 -3.81 26.89 22.80
CA TYR A 148 -4.27 26.19 21.60
C TYR A 148 -3.23 25.14 21.18
N VAL A 149 -3.72 24.03 20.65
CA VAL A 149 -2.96 23.01 19.94
C VAL A 149 -3.61 22.78 18.58
N TYR A 150 -2.86 22.27 17.62
CA TYR A 150 -3.39 21.86 16.32
C TYR A 150 -2.84 20.50 15.91
N THR A 151 -3.56 19.82 15.03
CA THR A 151 -3.21 18.51 14.46
C THR A 151 -3.26 18.60 12.94
N PHE A 152 -2.46 17.78 12.26
CA PHE A 152 -2.68 17.52 10.83
C PHE A 152 -3.77 16.48 10.67
N VAL A 153 -4.64 16.69 9.68
CA VAL A 153 -5.75 15.80 9.38
C VAL A 153 -5.54 15.20 8.00
N THR A 154 -5.56 13.87 7.90
CA THR A 154 -5.49 13.18 6.61
C THR A 154 -6.80 13.33 5.83
N GLN A 155 -6.77 12.98 4.54
CA GLN A 155 -8.00 12.86 3.74
C GLN A 155 -9.02 11.86 4.31
N TRP A 156 -8.61 10.99 5.23
CA TRP A 156 -9.46 10.01 5.92
C TRP A 156 -9.97 10.50 7.28
N GLY A 157 -9.70 11.75 7.64
CA GLY A 157 -10.11 12.32 8.93
C GLY A 157 -9.29 11.83 10.12
N GLU A 158 -8.12 11.23 9.88
CA GLU A 158 -7.22 10.79 10.94
C GLU A 158 -6.34 11.95 11.37
N GLU A 159 -6.20 12.14 12.68
CA GLU A 159 -5.37 13.20 13.24
C GLU A 159 -3.97 12.71 13.56
N SER A 160 -2.99 13.60 13.40
CA SER A 160 -1.66 13.43 13.99
C SER A 160 -1.71 13.54 15.51
N GLN A 161 -0.56 13.32 16.16
CA GLN A 161 -0.37 13.82 17.52
C GLN A 161 -0.47 15.38 17.53
N PRO A 162 -1.02 16.00 18.61
CA PRO A 162 -1.10 17.45 18.71
C PRO A 162 0.28 18.13 18.69
N SER A 163 0.31 19.34 18.15
CA SER A 163 1.43 20.26 18.29
C SER A 163 1.78 20.52 19.77
N PRO A 164 2.97 21.07 20.06
CA PRO A 164 3.18 21.78 21.32
C PRO A 164 2.09 22.84 21.52
N ALA A 165 1.65 23.02 22.77
CA ALA A 165 0.64 24.01 23.10
C ALA A 165 1.20 25.42 22.96
N SER A 166 0.37 26.36 22.47
CA SER A 166 0.73 27.78 22.50
C SER A 166 1.03 28.24 23.92
N ILE A 167 1.80 29.32 24.02
CA ILE A 167 1.86 30.12 25.24
C ILE A 167 0.43 30.51 25.65
N VAL A 168 0.16 30.48 26.96
CA VAL A 168 -1.13 30.89 27.51
C VAL A 168 -1.30 32.39 27.27
N THR A 169 -2.28 32.75 26.43
CA THR A 169 -2.61 34.14 26.12
C THR A 169 -3.89 34.52 26.85
N SER A 170 -3.89 35.66 27.53
CA SER A 170 -5.08 36.24 28.15
C SER A 170 -5.70 37.30 27.24
N GLY A 171 -7.03 37.25 27.11
CA GLY A 171 -7.79 38.17 26.28
C GLY A 171 -9.24 38.24 26.73
N LYS A 172 -10.04 39.08 26.09
CA LYS A 172 -11.48 39.14 26.38
C LYS A 172 -12.16 37.88 25.86
N ILE A 173 -13.20 37.41 26.54
CA ILE A 173 -13.93 36.19 26.15
C ILE A 173 -14.55 36.32 24.74
N ASP A 174 -14.93 37.53 24.38
CA ASP A 174 -15.48 37.99 23.10
C ASP A 174 -14.42 38.63 22.19
N ALA A 175 -13.13 38.56 22.53
CA ALA A 175 -12.05 39.00 21.65
C ALA A 175 -11.98 38.12 20.39
N THR A 176 -11.41 38.67 19.32
CA THR A 176 -10.94 37.87 18.19
C THR A 176 -9.59 37.24 18.57
N TRP A 177 -9.51 35.91 18.47
CA TRP A 177 -8.29 35.14 18.75
C TRP A 177 -7.69 34.71 17.42
N MET A 178 -6.65 35.42 16.99
CA MET A 178 -5.91 35.06 15.77
C MET A 178 -4.91 33.96 16.11
N ILE A 179 -4.95 32.89 15.33
CA ILE A 179 -4.04 31.74 15.43
C ILE A 179 -3.21 31.71 14.15
N SER A 180 -1.89 31.70 14.29
CA SER A 180 -0.94 31.66 13.17
C SER A 180 0.28 30.80 13.54
N ASN A 181 1.34 30.82 12.71
CA ASN A 181 2.53 29.97 12.88
C ASN A 181 2.19 28.47 12.87
N LEU A 182 1.27 28.08 12.00
CA LEU A 182 0.92 26.67 11.79
C LEU A 182 1.87 26.07 10.76
N ASP A 183 2.44 24.92 11.08
CA ASP A 183 3.27 24.16 10.15
C ASP A 183 2.45 23.75 8.92
N SER A 184 3.13 23.61 7.78
CA SER A 184 2.57 22.91 6.62
C SER A 184 2.66 21.40 6.81
N ALA A 185 1.63 20.67 6.39
CA ALA A 185 1.70 19.22 6.37
C ALA A 185 2.93 18.76 5.56
N PRO A 186 3.70 17.77 6.04
CA PRO A 186 4.87 17.26 5.34
C PRO A 186 4.50 16.83 3.90
N PRO A 187 5.24 17.28 2.87
CA PRO A 187 5.01 16.79 1.52
C PRO A 187 5.47 15.34 1.38
N ASN A 188 4.81 14.61 0.50
CA ASN A 188 5.19 13.24 0.13
C ASN A 188 6.27 13.21 -0.99
N SER A 189 7.05 14.28 -1.12
CA SER A 189 8.10 14.46 -2.12
C SER A 189 9.18 15.43 -1.61
N GLY A 190 10.37 15.39 -2.21
CA GLY A 190 11.48 16.26 -1.83
C GLY A 190 12.34 16.67 -3.02
N THR A 191 13.26 17.61 -2.82
CA THR A 191 14.19 18.07 -3.86
C THR A 191 15.62 17.67 -3.52
N VAL A 192 16.35 17.16 -4.50
CA VAL A 192 17.77 16.86 -4.34
C VAL A 192 18.56 18.16 -4.46
N THR A 193 19.33 18.52 -3.43
CA THR A 193 19.99 19.84 -3.33
C THR A 193 21.49 19.76 -3.55
N ALA A 194 22.13 18.66 -3.15
CA ALA A 194 23.50 18.35 -3.53
C ALA A 194 23.72 16.84 -3.66
N VAL A 195 24.58 16.44 -4.59
CA VAL A 195 25.02 15.04 -4.72
C VAL A 195 26.52 15.03 -4.89
N SER A 196 27.22 14.21 -4.09
CA SER A 196 28.65 13.97 -4.21
C SER A 196 28.89 12.56 -4.75
N ARG A 197 29.67 12.46 -5.83
CA ARG A 197 30.05 11.18 -6.40
C ARG A 197 31.21 10.58 -5.60
N ASN A 198 31.04 9.30 -5.28
CA ASN A 198 31.93 8.39 -4.56
C ASN A 198 33.43 8.46 -4.95
N SER A 199 34.16 9.48 -4.50
CA SER A 199 35.62 9.48 -4.38
C SER A 199 36.11 10.68 -3.55
N PRO A 200 36.83 10.49 -2.42
CA PRO A 200 37.36 9.24 -1.87
C PRO A 200 36.49 8.60 -0.75
N VAL A 201 35.26 9.06 -0.52
CA VAL A 201 34.34 8.54 0.52
C VAL A 201 33.03 8.09 -0.11
N ALA A 202 32.32 7.17 0.57
CA ALA A 202 30.95 6.73 0.29
C ALA A 202 30.10 7.91 -0.19
N GLY A 203 29.46 7.78 -1.36
CA GLY A 203 28.74 8.86 -2.02
C GLY A 203 27.67 9.40 -1.08
N GLN A 204 27.72 10.70 -0.86
CA GLN A 204 26.81 11.39 0.04
C GLN A 204 25.91 12.26 -0.81
N MET A 205 24.65 12.32 -0.42
CA MET A 205 23.69 13.22 -1.03
C MET A 205 23.01 14.04 0.05
N GLU A 206 22.79 15.30 -0.25
CA GLU A 206 22.01 16.23 0.55
C GLU A 206 20.66 16.43 -0.16
N ILE A 207 19.62 15.94 0.49
CA ILE A 207 18.25 16.10 0.04
C ILE A 207 17.65 17.19 0.91
N SER A 208 17.19 18.28 0.29
CA SER A 208 16.26 19.18 0.97
C SER A 208 14.89 18.54 0.88
N LEU A 209 14.57 17.82 1.95
CA LEU A 209 13.19 17.50 2.26
C LEU A 209 12.60 18.72 2.96
N ASP A 210 11.36 19.06 2.65
CA ASP A 210 10.66 20.12 3.40
C ASP A 210 10.38 19.69 4.86
N THR A 211 10.65 18.42 5.21
CA THR A 211 10.70 17.91 6.60
C THR A 211 11.77 16.85 6.79
N VAL A 212 12.44 16.83 7.94
CA VAL A 212 13.51 15.84 8.29
C VAL A 212 12.93 14.46 8.65
N PHE A 213 11.61 14.35 8.76
CA PHE A 213 10.93 13.17 9.29
C PHE A 213 10.24 12.39 8.18
N GLY A 214 10.82 11.26 7.80
CA GLY A 214 10.29 10.40 6.75
C GLY A 214 11.33 9.62 5.96
N LEU A 215 12.63 9.85 6.19
CA LEU A 215 13.71 8.99 5.73
C LEU A 215 14.38 8.32 6.92
N ARG A 216 14.14 7.02 7.09
CA ARG A 216 14.81 6.17 8.08
C ARG A 216 16.04 5.50 7.45
N PRO A 217 17.02 5.07 8.26
CA PRO A 217 18.07 4.20 7.76
C PRO A 217 17.46 3.03 6.99
N HIS A 218 17.97 2.77 5.77
CA HIS A 218 17.54 1.70 4.86
C HIS A 218 16.24 1.92 4.08
N GLU A 219 15.67 3.12 4.07
CA GLU A 219 14.58 3.46 3.15
C GLU A 219 15.13 3.80 1.76
N GLU A 220 14.46 3.26 0.73
CA GLU A 220 14.84 3.44 -0.68
C GLU A 220 14.21 4.73 -1.23
N ILE A 221 14.97 5.51 -2.00
CA ILE A 221 14.50 6.76 -2.62
C ILE A 221 14.65 6.65 -4.13
N GLN A 222 13.58 6.95 -4.86
CA GLN A 222 13.63 7.00 -6.32
C GLN A 222 13.89 8.42 -6.82
N PHE A 223 14.80 8.55 -7.78
CA PHE A 223 15.17 9.82 -8.39
C PHE A 223 14.58 9.97 -9.79
N GLU A 224 13.93 11.10 -10.06
CA GLU A 224 13.36 11.36 -11.39
C GLU A 224 14.24 12.28 -12.26
N SER A 225 14.84 13.33 -11.67
CA SER A 225 15.57 14.37 -12.42
C SER A 225 16.76 14.96 -11.65
N VAL A 226 17.89 14.25 -11.61
CA VAL A 226 19.16 14.79 -11.07
C VAL A 226 20.00 15.36 -12.21
N SER A 227 20.15 16.69 -12.25
CA SER A 227 20.99 17.36 -13.26
C SER A 227 22.45 16.94 -13.13
N GLY A 228 23.08 16.54 -14.24
CA GLY A 228 24.50 16.14 -14.28
C GLY A 228 24.81 14.71 -13.80
N MET A 229 23.84 13.96 -13.28
CA MET A 229 23.99 12.56 -12.88
C MET A 229 22.86 11.70 -13.47
N THR A 230 22.92 11.49 -14.78
CA THR A 230 21.90 10.77 -15.56
C THR A 230 21.80 9.28 -15.23
N ASP A 231 22.82 8.72 -14.59
CA ASP A 231 22.90 7.33 -14.13
C ASP A 231 22.03 7.05 -12.89
N LEU A 232 21.75 8.07 -12.06
CA LEU A 232 20.86 7.93 -10.90
C LEU A 232 19.39 7.74 -11.27
N LYS A 233 19.01 7.93 -12.53
CA LYS A 233 17.63 7.75 -13.02
C LYS A 233 17.23 6.28 -13.15
N VAL A 234 18.18 5.34 -13.12
CA VAL A 234 17.97 3.95 -13.56
C VAL A 234 18.00 2.94 -12.42
N ASN A 235 18.52 3.30 -11.25
CA ASN A 235 18.68 2.37 -10.12
C ASN A 235 17.97 2.89 -8.87
N SER A 236 16.97 2.15 -8.41
CA SER A 236 16.55 2.18 -7.01
C SER A 236 17.72 1.73 -6.13
N PHE A 237 18.03 2.52 -5.10
CA PHE A 237 19.04 2.20 -4.07
C PHE A 237 18.35 1.97 -2.74
#